data_AF-A0A3R7S390-F1
#
_entry.id   AF-A0A3R7S390-F1
#
_cell.length_a   1.000
_cell.length_b   1.000
_cell.length_c   1.000
_cell.angle_alpha   90.00
_cell.angle_beta   90.00
_cell.angle_gamma   90.00
#
_symmetry.space_group_name_H-M   'P 1'
#
loop_
_entity.id
_entity.type
_entity.pdbx_description
1 polymer ?
#
loop_
_entity_poly.entity_id
_entity_poly.type
_entity_poly.pdbx_seq_one_letter_code
_entity_poly.pdbx_strand_id
1 'polypeptide(L)'
;MTITNENDEAYANAAFINNSEEIVSEWTKKAEYFRVNKLESGTAELDIPYGDSNRQKFDIFQPNTKPLGTVIFIHGGYWIDLDKSYWSHFASGVLANGYRCVIPSYDLCPTVKISDITGQIKNLVCYVLEKYDGMISLVGHSAGGHLVSRMISIDQWNISKLRSDLLKRLHHVVAISPIADLRPLLKTSMNNKFHLNQQTAEKESPVFHTKMDIPFTILVGENERPAFLSQAEYLREAWSCLKIIAKGKHHFNILDDLENERSELVNLLTKIYG
;
A
#
# COMPACT_ATOMS: atom_id res chain seq x y z
N MET A 1 -30.50 3.44 -20.03
CA MET A 1 -29.17 4.06 -19.86
C MET A 1 -29.04 4.39 -18.39
N THR A 2 -28.29 3.59 -17.63
CA THR A 2 -27.89 3.97 -16.28
C THR A 2 -26.97 5.17 -16.43
N ILE A 3 -27.39 6.34 -15.92
CA ILE A 3 -26.54 7.53 -15.87
C ILE A 3 -25.42 7.18 -14.89
N THR A 4 -24.25 6.81 -15.40
CA THR A 4 -23.06 6.63 -14.57
C THR A 4 -22.75 7.98 -13.95
N ASN A 5 -22.71 8.04 -12.62
CA ASN A 5 -22.29 9.24 -11.90
C ASN A 5 -20.84 9.56 -12.33
N GLU A 6 -20.60 10.76 -12.85
CA GLU A 6 -19.27 11.17 -13.35
C GLU A 6 -18.16 10.99 -12.30
N ASN A 7 -18.50 11.13 -11.01
CA ASN A 7 -17.55 10.88 -9.92
C ASN A 7 -17.21 9.39 -9.78
N ASP A 8 -18.16 8.48 -10.01
CA ASP A 8 -17.88 7.05 -10.01
C ASP A 8 -17.01 6.68 -11.21
N GLU A 9 -17.31 7.24 -12.38
CA GLU A 9 -16.51 7.02 -13.58
C GLU A 9 -15.08 7.53 -13.39
N ALA A 10 -14.86 8.69 -12.76
CA ALA A 10 -13.52 9.24 -12.53
C ALA A 10 -12.60 8.31 -11.70
N TYR A 11 -13.18 7.49 -10.81
CA TYR A 11 -12.48 6.57 -9.92
C TYR A 11 -12.54 5.09 -10.37
N ALA A 12 -13.24 4.78 -11.47
CA ALA A 12 -13.30 3.42 -12.00
C ALA A 12 -12.03 3.03 -12.77
N ASN A 13 -11.01 2.46 -12.11
CA ASN A 13 -9.77 2.10 -12.80
C ASN A 13 -9.94 0.92 -13.78
N ALA A 14 -10.53 -0.18 -13.31
CA ALA A 14 -10.70 -1.41 -14.11
C ALA A 14 -11.45 -1.18 -15.42
N ALA A 15 -12.48 -0.33 -15.41
CA ALA A 15 -13.34 -0.07 -16.57
C ALA A 15 -12.59 0.54 -17.78
N PHE A 16 -11.38 1.08 -17.58
CA PHE A 16 -10.57 1.72 -18.62
C PHE A 16 -9.24 1.01 -18.86
N ILE A 17 -9.07 -0.19 -18.28
CA ILE A 17 -7.90 -1.04 -18.51
C ILE A 17 -8.36 -2.27 -19.30
N ASN A 18 -7.79 -2.46 -20.48
CA ASN A 18 -8.08 -3.64 -21.29
C ASN A 18 -7.72 -4.91 -20.50
N ASN A 19 -8.59 -5.91 -20.55
CA ASN A 19 -8.41 -7.20 -19.91
C ASN A 19 -8.19 -7.11 -18.38
N SER A 20 -8.79 -6.10 -17.72
CA SER A 20 -8.68 -5.89 -16.28
C SER A 20 -9.01 -7.14 -15.45
N GLU A 21 -10.01 -7.91 -15.85
CA GLU A 21 -10.42 -9.14 -15.18
C GLU A 21 -9.38 -10.27 -15.34
N GLU A 22 -8.80 -10.40 -16.54
CA GLU A 22 -7.74 -11.38 -16.81
C GLU A 22 -6.49 -11.05 -15.99
N ILE A 23 -6.10 -9.77 -15.92
CA ILE A 23 -4.97 -9.32 -15.09
C ILE A 23 -5.18 -9.72 -13.63
N VAL A 24 -6.36 -9.47 -13.07
CA VAL A 24 -6.70 -9.83 -11.68
C VAL A 24 -6.71 -11.35 -11.49
N SER A 25 -7.20 -12.11 -12.46
CA SER A 25 -7.15 -13.58 -12.43
C SER A 25 -5.72 -14.11 -12.46
N GLU A 26 -4.83 -13.50 -13.24
CA GLU A 26 -3.43 -13.88 -13.27
C GLU A 26 -2.70 -13.54 -11.97
N TRP A 27 -3.07 -12.44 -11.29
CA TRP A 27 -2.51 -12.13 -9.97
C TRP A 27 -2.78 -13.21 -8.93
N THR A 28 -4.02 -13.73 -8.86
CA THR A 28 -4.36 -14.78 -7.89
C THR A 28 -3.59 -16.07 -8.18
N LYS A 29 -3.50 -16.48 -9.45
CA LYS A 29 -2.72 -17.65 -9.87
C LYS A 29 -1.23 -17.50 -9.54
N LYS A 30 -0.62 -16.37 -9.92
CA LYS A 30 0.79 -16.08 -9.62
C LYS A 30 1.05 -16.07 -8.11
N ALA A 31 0.17 -15.43 -7.34
CA ALA A 31 0.32 -15.33 -5.90
C ALA A 31 0.17 -16.70 -5.22
N GLU A 32 -0.78 -17.53 -5.65
CA GLU A 32 -0.94 -18.91 -5.17
C GLU A 32 0.32 -19.74 -5.47
N TYR A 33 0.76 -19.75 -6.73
CA TYR A 33 1.99 -20.44 -7.13
C TYR A 33 3.18 -19.97 -6.28
N PHE A 34 3.33 -18.66 -6.08
CA PHE A 34 4.40 -18.11 -5.27
C PHE A 34 4.35 -18.58 -3.82
N ARG A 35 3.17 -18.58 -3.18
CA ARG A 35 2.99 -19.07 -1.81
C ARG A 35 3.35 -20.55 -1.68
N VAL A 36 2.86 -21.40 -2.59
CA VAL A 36 3.15 -22.83 -2.60
C VAL A 36 4.66 -23.07 -2.63
N ASN A 37 5.37 -22.48 -3.59
CA ASN A 37 6.82 -22.65 -3.68
C ASN A 37 7.57 -22.15 -2.43
N LYS A 38 7.15 -21.02 -1.85
CA LYS A 38 7.81 -20.45 -0.67
C LYS A 38 7.55 -21.25 0.61
N LEU A 39 6.36 -21.84 0.74
CA LEU A 39 6.06 -22.78 1.82
C LEU A 39 6.88 -24.06 1.68
N GLU A 40 6.93 -24.65 0.47
CA GLU A 40 7.73 -25.84 0.19
C GLU A 40 9.22 -25.62 0.49
N SER A 41 9.74 -24.42 0.21
CA SER A 41 11.13 -24.07 0.50
C SER A 41 11.38 -23.62 1.95
N GLY A 42 10.35 -23.57 2.81
CA GLY A 42 10.46 -23.09 4.20
C GLY A 42 10.76 -21.60 4.34
N THR A 43 10.49 -20.79 3.31
CA THR A 43 10.74 -19.33 3.30
C THR A 43 9.45 -18.49 3.33
N ALA A 44 8.33 -19.09 3.73
CA ALA A 44 7.09 -18.38 4.01
C ALA A 44 6.45 -18.85 5.31
N GLU A 45 5.78 -17.92 5.98
CA GLU A 45 4.81 -18.19 7.04
C GLU A 45 3.55 -17.37 6.70
N LEU A 46 2.39 -18.02 6.69
CA LEU A 46 1.14 -17.41 6.28
C LEU A 46 0.22 -17.17 7.48
N ASP A 47 -0.72 -16.24 7.31
CA ASP A 47 -1.83 -16.01 8.24
C ASP A 47 -1.40 -15.65 9.68
N ILE A 48 -0.27 -14.97 9.83
CA ILE A 48 0.24 -14.50 11.13
C ILE A 48 -0.69 -13.38 11.63
N PRO A 49 -1.32 -13.53 12.81
CA PRO A 49 -2.19 -12.50 13.35
C PRO A 49 -1.39 -11.29 13.86
N TYR A 50 -1.87 -10.09 13.54
CA TYR A 50 -1.38 -8.83 14.12
C TYR A 50 -2.49 -8.07 14.88
N GLY A 51 -3.70 -8.60 14.89
CA GLY A 51 -4.86 -8.08 15.61
C GLY A 51 -5.96 -9.12 15.73
N ASP A 52 -7.14 -8.69 16.20
CA ASP A 52 -8.16 -9.60 16.70
C ASP A 52 -9.09 -10.18 15.63
N SER A 53 -9.24 -9.51 14.47
CA SER A 53 -10.15 -9.99 13.43
C SER A 53 -9.52 -11.07 12.55
N ASN A 54 -10.37 -11.87 11.90
CA ASN A 54 -9.92 -12.89 10.95
C ASN A 54 -9.12 -12.32 9.76
N ARG A 55 -9.27 -11.03 9.44
CA ARG A 55 -8.54 -10.37 8.35
C ARG A 55 -7.30 -9.63 8.83
N GLN A 56 -7.13 -9.38 10.12
CA GLN A 56 -5.92 -8.77 10.70
C GLN A 56 -4.78 -9.79 10.77
N LYS A 57 -4.40 -10.28 9.60
CA LYS A 57 -3.36 -11.29 9.38
C LYS A 57 -2.44 -10.85 8.26
N PHE A 58 -1.19 -11.27 8.31
CA PHE A 58 -0.24 -11.04 7.23
C PHE A 58 0.48 -12.33 6.84
N ASP A 59 0.92 -12.36 5.58
CA ASP A 59 1.88 -13.34 5.11
C ASP A 59 3.27 -12.71 5.13
N ILE A 60 4.27 -13.48 5.53
CA ILE A 60 5.67 -13.08 5.48
C ILE A 60 6.46 -14.02 4.58
N PHE A 61 7.25 -13.41 3.71
CA PHE A 61 8.15 -14.10 2.80
C PHE A 61 9.59 -13.70 3.11
N GLN A 62 10.47 -14.69 3.19
CA GLN A 62 11.86 -14.53 3.57
C GLN A 62 12.77 -14.72 2.34
N PRO A 63 13.89 -13.98 2.26
CA PRO A 63 14.99 -14.35 1.37
C PRO A 63 15.67 -15.64 1.86
N ASN A 64 16.48 -16.26 1.02
CA ASN A 64 17.26 -17.46 1.38
C ASN A 64 18.43 -17.15 2.35
N THR A 65 18.65 -15.88 2.67
CA THR A 65 19.70 -15.38 3.56
C THR A 65 19.08 -14.73 4.81
N LYS A 66 19.91 -14.36 5.79
CA LYS A 66 19.45 -13.50 6.89
C LYS A 66 18.90 -12.18 6.29
N PRO A 67 17.66 -11.77 6.59
CA PRO A 67 17.10 -10.60 5.95
C PRO A 67 17.74 -9.30 6.45
N LEU A 68 18.07 -8.39 5.52
CA LEU A 68 18.67 -7.08 5.80
C LEU A 68 17.69 -6.10 6.45
N GLY A 69 16.40 -6.30 6.20
CA GLY A 69 15.31 -5.49 6.69
C GLY A 69 13.97 -6.06 6.26
N THR A 70 12.93 -5.23 6.33
CA THR A 70 11.54 -5.57 6.02
C THR A 70 10.92 -4.55 5.07
N VAL A 71 10.31 -5.03 4.00
CA VAL A 71 9.40 -4.22 3.18
C VAL A 71 7.97 -4.65 3.49
N ILE A 72 7.12 -3.72 3.91
CA ILE A 72 5.69 -3.96 4.10
C ILE A 72 4.95 -3.46 2.86
N PHE A 73 4.31 -4.37 2.12
CA PHE A 73 3.47 -4.03 0.96
C PHE A 73 1.99 -4.05 1.34
N ILE A 74 1.34 -2.89 1.30
CA ILE A 74 -0.08 -2.72 1.63
C ILE A 74 -0.90 -2.64 0.34
N HIS A 75 -1.87 -3.54 0.21
CA HIS A 75 -2.64 -3.67 -1.01
C HIS A 75 -3.72 -2.58 -1.20
N GLY A 76 -4.27 -2.52 -2.41
CA GLY A 76 -5.38 -1.63 -2.80
C GLY A 76 -6.76 -2.26 -2.63
N GLY A 77 -7.73 -1.86 -3.46
CA GLY A 77 -9.11 -2.37 -3.39
C GLY A 77 -10.09 -1.43 -2.69
N TYR A 78 -9.82 -0.12 -2.68
CA TYR A 78 -10.70 0.91 -2.14
C TYR A 78 -11.19 0.65 -0.71
N TRP A 79 -10.41 -0.03 0.14
CA TRP A 79 -10.82 -0.43 1.49
C TRP A 79 -12.10 -1.29 1.56
N ILE A 80 -12.65 -1.76 0.43
CA ILE A 80 -13.92 -2.50 0.36
C ILE A 80 -13.76 -3.90 -0.24
N ASP A 81 -12.61 -4.19 -0.83
CA ASP A 81 -12.37 -5.44 -1.55
C ASP A 81 -10.91 -5.89 -1.46
N LEU A 82 -10.68 -7.13 -1.91
CA LEU A 82 -9.40 -7.83 -2.01
C LEU A 82 -8.81 -8.22 -0.65
N ASP A 83 -7.76 -9.03 -0.69
CA ASP A 83 -7.01 -9.48 0.49
C ASP A 83 -5.57 -9.83 0.09
N LYS A 84 -4.72 -10.19 1.06
CA LYS A 84 -3.31 -10.55 0.85
C LYS A 84 -3.06 -11.63 -0.20
N SER A 85 -4.04 -12.49 -0.53
CA SER A 85 -3.87 -13.64 -1.41
C SER A 85 -3.64 -13.28 -2.89
N TYR A 86 -3.87 -12.03 -3.28
CA TYR A 86 -3.66 -11.55 -4.65
C TYR A 86 -2.22 -11.12 -4.92
N TRP A 87 -1.42 -10.86 -3.88
CA TRP A 87 -0.23 -10.00 -4.03
C TRP A 87 1.10 -10.68 -3.72
N SER A 88 1.08 -11.96 -3.31
CA SER A 88 2.26 -12.65 -2.79
C SER A 88 3.45 -12.62 -3.74
N HIS A 89 3.22 -12.73 -5.05
CA HIS A 89 4.27 -12.73 -6.08
C HIS A 89 5.02 -11.39 -6.20
N PHE A 90 4.41 -10.27 -5.80
CA PHE A 90 5.07 -8.95 -5.74
C PHE A 90 6.14 -8.86 -4.65
N ALA A 91 6.29 -9.87 -3.79
CA ALA A 91 7.44 -9.95 -2.90
C ALA A 91 8.76 -10.24 -3.64
N SER A 92 8.72 -10.84 -4.84
CA SER A 92 9.88 -11.47 -5.48
C SER A 92 11.09 -10.54 -5.66
N GLY A 93 10.93 -9.31 -6.16
CA GLY A 93 12.03 -8.37 -6.34
C GLY A 93 12.66 -7.91 -5.01
N VAL A 94 11.83 -7.74 -3.97
CA VAL A 94 12.28 -7.42 -2.61
C VAL A 94 13.11 -8.57 -2.02
N LEU A 95 12.62 -9.82 -2.15
CA LEU A 95 13.34 -10.99 -1.66
C LEU A 95 14.68 -11.18 -2.37
N ALA A 96 14.73 -10.93 -3.68
CA ALA A 96 15.96 -11.01 -4.47
C ALA A 96 17.03 -10.02 -3.99
N ASN A 97 16.61 -8.89 -3.40
CA ASN A 97 17.50 -7.91 -2.78
C ASN A 97 17.83 -8.21 -1.30
N GLY A 98 17.46 -9.37 -0.77
CA GLY A 98 17.81 -9.79 0.60
C GLY A 98 16.92 -9.19 1.70
N TYR A 99 15.77 -8.63 1.34
CA TYR A 99 14.79 -8.10 2.30
C TYR A 99 13.66 -9.10 2.49
N ARG A 100 13.09 -9.17 3.71
CA ARG A 100 11.84 -9.90 3.92
C ARG A 100 10.67 -9.04 3.46
N CYS A 101 9.60 -9.66 2.97
CA CYS A 101 8.39 -8.96 2.55
C CYS A 101 7.21 -9.37 3.43
N VAL A 102 6.48 -8.39 3.95
CA VAL A 102 5.25 -8.56 4.73
C VAL A 102 4.07 -8.04 3.92
N ILE A 103 3.06 -8.89 3.73
CA ILE A 103 1.85 -8.56 2.97
C ILE A 103 0.62 -8.81 3.86
N PRO A 104 0.03 -7.75 4.45
CA PRO A 104 -1.12 -7.86 5.31
C PRO A 104 -2.42 -7.88 4.52
N SER A 105 -3.44 -8.50 5.10
CA SER A 105 -4.84 -8.11 4.92
C SER A 105 -5.23 -7.13 6.01
N TYR A 106 -6.35 -6.42 5.80
CA TYR A 106 -7.02 -5.60 6.81
C TYR A 106 -8.53 -5.73 6.66
N ASP A 107 -9.29 -5.34 7.69
CA ASP A 107 -10.76 -5.33 7.64
C ASP A 107 -11.29 -4.37 6.58
N LEU A 108 -12.48 -4.62 6.05
CA LEU A 108 -13.03 -3.86 4.94
C LEU A 108 -14.28 -3.07 5.35
N CYS A 109 -14.50 -1.94 4.69
CA CYS A 109 -15.78 -1.23 4.73
C CYS A 109 -16.87 -2.08 4.07
N PRO A 110 -18.13 -2.06 4.57
CA PRO A 110 -18.66 -1.22 5.66
C PRO A 110 -18.50 -1.82 7.07
N THR A 111 -17.87 -2.99 7.23
CA THR A 111 -17.73 -3.63 8.56
C THR A 111 -16.93 -2.78 9.53
N VAL A 112 -15.96 -2.02 9.02
CA VAL A 112 -15.17 -1.03 9.76
C VAL A 112 -15.11 0.29 9.01
N LYS A 113 -14.68 1.37 9.68
CA LYS A 113 -14.39 2.66 9.04
C LYS A 113 -12.98 2.67 8.48
N ILE A 114 -12.72 3.55 7.50
CA ILE A 114 -11.35 3.77 6.98
C ILE A 114 -10.36 4.13 8.11
N SER A 115 -10.79 4.90 9.11
CA SER A 115 -9.96 5.23 10.27
C SER A 115 -9.57 4.01 11.11
N ASP A 116 -10.45 3.01 11.19
CA ASP A 116 -10.15 1.76 11.91
C ASP A 116 -9.10 0.97 11.13
N ILE A 117 -9.20 0.93 9.79
CA ILE A 117 -8.22 0.31 8.89
C ILE A 117 -6.85 1.00 9.05
N THR A 118 -6.80 2.33 9.08
CA THR A 118 -5.58 3.10 9.37
C THR A 118 -4.97 2.64 10.72
N GLY A 119 -5.80 2.48 11.76
CA GLY A 119 -5.37 1.96 13.06
C GLY A 119 -4.84 0.51 13.00
N GLN A 120 -5.45 -0.36 12.20
CA GLN A 120 -5.00 -1.74 12.00
C GLN A 120 -3.63 -1.78 11.33
N ILE A 121 -3.40 -0.98 10.29
CA ILE A 121 -2.08 -0.89 9.64
C ILE A 121 -1.04 -0.35 10.62
N LYS A 122 -1.41 0.62 11.46
CA LYS A 122 -0.50 1.08 12.52
C LYS A 122 -0.12 -0.05 13.48
N ASN A 123 -1.08 -0.88 13.90
CA ASN A 123 -0.81 -2.04 14.75
C ASN A 123 0.12 -3.04 14.07
N LEU A 124 -0.06 -3.30 12.76
CA LEU A 124 0.86 -4.12 11.98
C LEU A 124 2.28 -3.54 11.96
N VAL A 125 2.44 -2.23 11.73
CA VAL A 125 3.76 -1.59 11.73
C VAL A 125 4.42 -1.70 13.11
N CYS A 126 3.66 -1.51 14.20
CA CYS A 126 4.14 -1.75 15.56
C CYS A 126 4.59 -3.20 15.75
N TYR A 127 3.78 -4.17 15.31
CA TYR A 127 4.14 -5.60 15.38
C TYR A 127 5.46 -5.87 14.67
N VAL A 128 5.64 -5.36 13.45
CA VAL A 128 6.87 -5.57 12.67
C VAL A 128 8.08 -4.91 13.33
N LEU A 129 7.91 -3.70 13.89
CA LEU A 129 8.96 -3.01 14.64
C LEU A 129 9.41 -3.80 15.88
N GLU A 130 8.48 -4.41 16.60
CA GLU A 130 8.80 -5.17 17.82
C GLU A 130 9.37 -6.56 17.52
N LYS A 131 8.85 -7.24 16.49
CA LYS A 131 9.15 -8.65 16.19
C LYS A 131 10.43 -8.84 15.38
N TYR A 132 10.74 -7.90 14.48
CA TYR A 132 11.78 -8.08 13.48
C TYR A 132 12.79 -6.94 13.58
N ASP A 133 14.08 -7.27 13.45
CA ASP A 133 15.17 -6.29 13.37
C ASP A 133 15.39 -5.75 11.94
N GLY A 134 16.23 -4.72 11.81
CA GLY A 134 16.69 -4.16 10.53
C GLY A 134 15.86 -2.98 10.04
N MET A 135 16.23 -2.43 8.89
CA MET A 135 15.51 -1.30 8.29
C MET A 135 14.12 -1.72 7.82
N ILE A 136 13.18 -0.78 7.78
CA ILE A 136 11.81 -0.96 7.30
C ILE A 136 11.61 -0.04 6.12
N SER A 137 10.96 -0.54 5.07
CA SER A 137 10.37 0.31 4.02
C SER A 137 8.88 0.00 3.93
N LEU A 138 8.07 1.02 3.63
CA LEU A 138 6.65 0.84 3.37
C LEU A 138 6.38 1.09 1.89
N VAL A 139 5.56 0.25 1.29
CA VAL A 139 5.03 0.48 -0.04
C VAL A 139 3.56 0.15 -0.06
N GLY A 140 2.77 0.98 -0.72
CA GLY A 140 1.33 0.75 -0.76
C GLY A 140 0.73 1.18 -2.08
N HIS A 141 -0.27 0.44 -2.55
CA HIS A 141 -0.92 0.69 -3.83
C HIS A 141 -2.35 1.20 -3.67
N SER A 142 -2.71 2.30 -4.32
CA SER A 142 -4.08 2.83 -4.33
C SER A 142 -4.55 3.18 -2.91
N ALA A 143 -5.56 2.48 -2.37
CA ALA A 143 -5.93 2.53 -0.96
C ALA A 143 -4.78 2.17 -0.01
N GLY A 144 -3.88 1.26 -0.39
CA GLY A 144 -2.64 1.00 0.34
C GLY A 144 -1.66 2.16 0.28
N GLY A 145 -1.64 2.90 -0.84
CA GLY A 145 -0.85 4.12 -1.03
C GLY A 145 -1.30 5.24 -0.07
N HIS A 146 -2.63 5.34 0.14
CA HIS A 146 -3.20 6.13 1.23
C HIS A 146 -2.68 5.65 2.60
N LEU A 147 -2.78 4.36 2.89
CA LEU A 147 -2.45 3.82 4.21
C LEU A 147 -0.97 4.02 4.57
N VAL A 148 -0.03 3.78 3.65
CA VAL A 148 1.40 4.06 3.91
C VAL A 148 1.69 5.54 4.07
N SER A 149 0.94 6.41 3.39
CA SER A 149 1.01 7.86 3.59
C SER A 149 0.53 8.24 4.99
N ARG A 150 -0.58 7.66 5.46
CA ARG A 150 -1.04 7.84 6.85
C ARG A 150 0.00 7.37 7.85
N MET A 151 0.70 6.26 7.60
CA MET A 151 1.73 5.75 8.52
C MET A 151 2.90 6.71 8.77
N ILE A 152 3.16 7.66 7.88
CA ILE A 152 4.18 8.70 8.08
C ILE A 152 3.61 10.09 8.33
N SER A 153 2.31 10.20 8.59
CA SER A 153 1.72 11.45 9.06
C SER A 153 1.99 11.61 10.55
N ILE A 154 2.42 12.80 10.98
CA ILE A 154 2.87 13.06 12.36
C ILE A 154 1.77 12.78 13.39
N ASP A 155 0.52 13.08 13.05
CA ASP A 155 -0.66 12.89 13.91
C ASP A 155 -0.88 11.43 14.32
N GLN A 156 -0.40 10.48 13.52
CA GLN A 156 -0.55 9.06 13.80
C GLN A 156 0.33 8.56 14.94
N TRP A 157 1.39 9.28 15.33
CA TRP A 157 2.40 8.77 16.25
C TRP A 157 2.72 9.71 17.41
N ASN A 158 1.74 10.48 17.88
CA ASN A 158 1.94 11.41 18.99
C ASN A 158 2.61 10.76 20.21
N ILE A 159 3.83 11.22 20.51
CA ILE A 159 4.71 10.90 21.65
C ILE A 159 4.65 9.42 22.09
N SER A 160 5.17 8.52 21.24
CA SER A 160 5.40 7.13 21.61
C SER A 160 6.87 6.74 21.39
N LYS A 161 7.42 5.86 22.23
CA LYS A 161 8.74 5.25 22.01
C LYS A 161 8.82 4.59 20.63
N LEU A 162 7.72 3.98 20.21
CA LEU A 162 7.54 3.37 18.89
C LEU A 162 7.71 4.37 17.74
N ARG A 163 7.35 5.66 17.91
CA ARG A 163 7.63 6.70 16.91
C ARG A 163 9.14 6.87 16.71
N SER A 164 9.89 6.95 17.82
CA SER A 164 11.34 7.10 17.75
C SER A 164 12.00 5.89 17.11
N ASP A 165 11.51 4.69 17.41
CA ASP A 165 12.01 3.46 16.80
C ASP A 165 11.65 3.37 15.31
N LEU A 166 10.44 3.79 14.93
CA LEU A 166 10.03 3.92 13.53
C LEU A 166 10.93 4.92 12.79
N LEU A 167 11.12 6.13 13.31
CA LEU A 167 11.97 7.16 12.67
C LEU A 167 13.42 6.69 12.47
N LYS A 168 13.95 5.86 13.38
CA LYS A 168 15.31 5.31 13.27
C LYS A 168 15.44 4.19 12.25
N ARG A 169 14.36 3.46 11.99
CA ARG A 169 14.37 2.23 11.19
C ARG A 169 13.70 2.39 9.83
N LEU A 170 12.82 3.38 9.67
CA LEU A 170 12.07 3.59 8.45
C LEU A 170 12.99 4.26 7.42
N HIS A 171 13.35 3.48 6.41
CA HIS A 171 14.27 3.85 5.35
C HIS A 171 13.57 4.66 4.25
N HIS A 172 12.51 4.11 3.67
CA HIS A 172 11.77 4.76 2.59
C HIS A 172 10.30 4.40 2.60
N VAL A 173 9.45 5.33 2.16
CA VAL A 173 8.03 5.06 1.94
C VAL A 173 7.64 5.41 0.51
N VAL A 174 7.06 4.45 -0.21
CA VAL A 174 6.59 4.63 -1.58
C VAL A 174 5.07 4.50 -1.65
N ALA A 175 4.38 5.58 -1.99
CA ALA A 175 2.95 5.57 -2.25
C ALA A 175 2.71 5.42 -3.75
N ILE A 176 2.24 4.24 -4.17
CA ILE A 176 1.93 3.91 -5.56
C ILE A 176 0.48 4.30 -5.84
N SER A 177 0.29 5.24 -6.74
CA SER A 177 -1.02 5.75 -7.19
C SER A 177 -1.98 6.04 -6.03
N PRO A 178 -1.58 6.84 -5.03
CA PRO A 178 -2.32 6.98 -3.78
C PRO A 178 -3.63 7.76 -3.96
N ILE A 179 -4.56 7.52 -3.03
CA ILE A 179 -5.68 8.44 -2.79
C ILE A 179 -5.28 9.33 -1.61
N ALA A 180 -4.99 10.60 -1.89
CA ALA A 180 -4.43 11.54 -0.93
C ALA A 180 -5.49 12.48 -0.30
N ASP A 181 -6.57 12.74 -1.02
CA ASP A 181 -7.76 13.48 -0.60
C ASP A 181 -8.99 12.60 -0.80
N LEU A 182 -9.64 12.22 0.29
CA LEU A 182 -10.83 11.36 0.31
C LEU A 182 -12.12 12.16 0.10
N ARG A 183 -12.11 13.50 0.13
CA ARG A 183 -13.33 14.31 -0.02
C ARG A 183 -14.04 14.10 -1.36
N PRO A 184 -13.37 13.92 -2.51
CA PRO A 184 -14.07 13.59 -3.74
C PRO A 184 -14.88 12.28 -3.66
N LEU A 185 -14.44 11.33 -2.82
CA LEU A 185 -15.13 10.05 -2.65
C LEU A 185 -16.50 10.20 -1.99
N LEU A 186 -16.77 11.31 -1.27
CA LEU A 186 -18.09 11.63 -0.72
C LEU A 186 -19.19 11.63 -1.79
N LYS A 187 -18.82 11.91 -3.05
CA LYS A 187 -19.71 12.00 -4.19
C LYS A 187 -19.76 10.71 -5.04
N THR A 188 -19.08 9.66 -4.59
CA THR A 188 -19.07 8.35 -5.27
C THR A 188 -20.09 7.41 -4.62
N SER A 189 -20.61 6.47 -5.38
CA SER A 189 -21.42 5.35 -4.90
C SER A 189 -20.70 4.50 -3.85
N MET A 190 -19.35 4.48 -3.87
CA MET A 190 -18.54 3.77 -2.88
C MET A 190 -18.74 4.34 -1.46
N ASN A 191 -19.15 5.61 -1.32
CA ASN A 191 -19.44 6.19 -0.02
C ASN A 191 -20.61 5.52 0.71
N ASN A 192 -21.46 4.78 0.00
CA ASN A 192 -22.47 3.92 0.62
C ASN A 192 -21.86 2.81 1.49
N LYS A 193 -20.58 2.45 1.25
CA LYS A 193 -19.81 1.52 2.08
C LYS A 193 -18.88 2.27 3.04
N PHE A 194 -18.23 3.35 2.60
CA PHE A 194 -17.26 4.05 3.44
C PHE A 194 -17.90 4.82 4.60
N HIS A 195 -19.14 5.30 4.40
CA HIS A 195 -19.85 6.17 5.33
C HIS A 195 -19.03 7.41 5.75
N LEU A 196 -18.28 7.99 4.81
CA LEU A 196 -17.55 9.24 5.03
C LEU A 196 -18.51 10.42 5.08
N ASN A 197 -18.13 11.39 5.92
CA ASN A 197 -18.60 12.76 5.88
C ASN A 197 -17.39 13.68 5.68
N GLN A 198 -17.62 14.99 5.54
CA GLN A 198 -16.55 15.96 5.32
C GLN A 198 -15.42 15.83 6.35
N GLN A 199 -15.78 15.75 7.64
CA GLN A 199 -14.81 15.70 8.73
C GLN A 199 -14.00 14.41 8.73
N THR A 200 -14.63 13.25 8.53
CA THR A 200 -13.91 11.97 8.50
C THR A 200 -13.07 11.82 7.25
N ALA A 201 -13.52 12.34 6.11
CA ALA A 201 -12.73 12.40 4.89
C ALA A 201 -11.48 13.27 5.08
N GLU A 202 -11.60 14.48 5.63
CA GLU A 202 -10.45 15.34 5.92
C GLU A 202 -9.48 14.69 6.91
N LYS A 203 -10.00 14.13 8.00
CA LYS A 203 -9.17 13.47 9.02
C LYS A 203 -8.37 12.29 8.46
N GLU A 204 -8.92 11.55 7.51
CA GLU A 204 -8.23 10.42 6.88
C GLU A 204 -7.45 10.81 5.60
N SER A 205 -7.45 12.06 5.17
CA SER A 205 -6.75 12.49 3.95
C SER A 205 -5.31 12.93 4.24
N PRO A 206 -4.27 12.22 3.74
CA PRO A 206 -2.87 12.60 3.94
C PRO A 206 -2.53 14.07 3.61
N VAL A 207 -3.21 14.69 2.64
CA VAL A 207 -2.96 16.09 2.24
C VAL A 207 -3.20 17.12 3.35
N PHE A 208 -3.97 16.79 4.39
CA PHE A 208 -4.22 17.69 5.52
C PHE A 208 -3.28 17.47 6.71
N HIS A 209 -2.31 16.58 6.58
CA HIS A 209 -1.39 16.24 7.65
C HIS A 209 0.05 16.58 7.30
N THR A 210 0.83 16.90 8.32
CA THR A 210 2.27 17.05 8.17
C THR A 210 2.92 15.68 8.13
N LYS A 211 3.70 15.43 7.08
CA LYS A 211 4.51 14.23 6.94
C LYS A 211 5.76 14.29 7.84
N MET A 212 6.20 13.13 8.32
CA MET A 212 7.47 12.97 9.03
C MET A 212 8.68 13.21 8.11
N ASP A 213 9.79 13.60 8.73
CA ASP A 213 11.08 13.81 8.05
C ASP A 213 11.76 12.48 7.72
N ILE A 214 11.25 11.81 6.68
CA ILE A 214 11.67 10.49 6.20
C ILE A 214 11.64 10.52 4.66
N PRO A 215 12.49 9.79 3.93
CA PRO A 215 12.33 9.66 2.48
C PRO A 215 10.93 9.16 2.06
N PHE A 216 10.27 9.91 1.18
CA PHE A 216 8.95 9.56 0.65
C PHE A 216 8.89 9.83 -0.85
N THR A 217 8.31 8.90 -1.59
CA THR A 217 8.14 9.01 -3.04
C THR A 217 6.73 8.62 -3.44
N ILE A 218 6.14 9.43 -4.32
CA ILE A 218 4.92 9.09 -5.02
C ILE A 218 5.32 8.46 -6.35
N LEU A 219 4.83 7.25 -6.62
CA LEU A 219 4.96 6.60 -7.92
C LEU A 219 3.58 6.53 -8.55
N VAL A 220 3.39 7.10 -9.74
CA VAL A 220 2.07 7.11 -10.41
C VAL A 220 2.24 6.76 -11.87
N GLY A 221 1.31 5.99 -12.44
CA GLY A 221 1.38 5.60 -13.85
C GLY A 221 1.07 6.77 -14.77
N GLU A 222 1.73 6.83 -15.93
CA GLU A 222 1.44 7.83 -16.96
C GLU A 222 0.00 7.69 -17.51
N ASN A 223 -0.47 6.45 -17.65
CA ASN A 223 -1.79 6.10 -18.20
C ASN A 223 -2.82 5.84 -17.10
N GLU A 224 -2.66 6.50 -15.95
CA GLU A 224 -3.64 6.50 -14.87
C GLU A 224 -4.87 7.32 -15.24
N ARG A 225 -5.96 7.10 -14.50
CA ARG A 225 -7.12 7.98 -14.61
C ARG A 225 -6.74 9.40 -14.17
N PRO A 226 -7.32 10.46 -14.77
CA PRO A 226 -7.03 11.84 -14.37
C PRO A 226 -7.20 12.08 -12.86
N ALA A 227 -8.18 11.43 -12.23
CA ALA A 227 -8.39 11.50 -10.78
C ALA A 227 -7.13 11.06 -10.00
N PHE A 228 -6.47 9.96 -10.39
CA PHE A 228 -5.28 9.45 -9.71
C PHE A 228 -4.04 10.30 -9.97
N LEU A 229 -3.91 10.88 -11.16
CA LEU A 229 -2.87 11.88 -11.44
C LEU A 229 -3.03 13.13 -10.57
N SER A 230 -4.26 13.63 -10.40
CA SER A 230 -4.55 14.75 -9.51
C SER A 230 -4.30 14.41 -8.05
N GLN A 231 -4.68 13.22 -7.59
CA GLN A 231 -4.43 12.75 -6.22
C GLN A 231 -2.93 12.68 -5.91
N ALA A 232 -2.12 12.17 -6.86
CA ALA A 232 -0.67 12.17 -6.75
C ALA A 232 -0.11 13.61 -6.71
N GLU A 233 -0.67 14.53 -7.48
CA GLU A 233 -0.24 15.94 -7.47
C GLU A 233 -0.59 16.65 -6.17
N TYR A 234 -1.79 16.47 -5.63
CA TYR A 234 -2.20 17.08 -4.36
C TYR A 234 -1.26 16.66 -3.22
N LEU A 235 -0.87 15.39 -3.16
CA LEU A 235 0.07 14.93 -2.14
C LEU A 235 1.48 15.47 -2.37
N ARG A 236 1.92 15.54 -3.64
CA ARG A 236 3.22 16.12 -4.00
C ARG A 236 3.32 17.56 -3.53
N GLU A 237 2.28 18.36 -3.77
CA GLU A 237 2.20 19.76 -3.35
C GLU A 237 2.15 19.89 -1.82
N ALA A 238 1.26 19.15 -1.15
CA ALA A 238 1.10 19.22 0.29
C ALA A 238 2.38 18.86 1.05
N TRP A 239 3.15 17.90 0.55
CA TRP A 239 4.33 17.36 1.24
C TRP A 239 5.68 17.76 0.62
N SER A 240 5.67 18.51 -0.49
CA SER A 240 6.88 18.89 -1.23
C SER A 240 7.83 17.71 -1.47
N CYS A 241 7.28 16.58 -1.93
CA CYS A 241 8.01 15.31 -2.07
C CYS A 241 8.30 14.93 -3.53
N LEU A 242 9.15 13.92 -3.72
CA LEU A 242 9.45 13.38 -5.05
C LEU A 242 8.22 12.67 -5.63
N LYS A 243 7.89 12.99 -6.88
CA LYS A 243 6.89 12.29 -7.68
C LYS A 243 7.54 11.72 -8.94
N ILE A 244 7.40 10.43 -9.16
CA ILE A 244 7.87 9.70 -10.33
C ILE A 244 6.65 9.31 -11.17
N ILE A 245 6.70 9.63 -12.46
CA ILE A 245 5.69 9.17 -13.43
C ILE A 245 6.24 7.94 -14.15
N ALA A 246 5.60 6.80 -13.93
CA ALA A 246 5.98 5.54 -14.56
C ALA A 246 5.43 5.48 -15.99
N LYS A 247 6.32 5.67 -16.97
CA LYS A 247 5.98 5.73 -18.40
C LYS A 247 5.28 4.45 -18.88
N GLY A 248 4.21 4.62 -19.65
CA GLY A 248 3.42 3.52 -20.19
C GLY A 248 2.65 2.69 -19.16
N LYS A 249 2.81 2.95 -17.85
CA LYS A 249 2.12 2.20 -16.79
C LYS A 249 0.74 2.79 -16.51
N HIS A 250 -0.20 1.92 -16.17
CA HIS A 250 -1.54 2.23 -15.68
C HIS A 250 -1.72 1.64 -14.28
N HIS A 251 -2.90 1.84 -13.68
CA HIS A 251 -3.19 1.45 -12.29
C HIS A 251 -2.80 0.01 -11.92
N PHE A 252 -2.91 -0.93 -12.84
CA PHE A 252 -2.64 -2.35 -12.54
C PHE A 252 -1.17 -2.77 -12.78
N ASN A 253 -0.60 -2.52 -13.96
CA ASN A 253 0.74 -2.99 -14.32
C ASN A 253 1.89 -2.16 -13.72
N ILE A 254 1.59 -1.08 -13.01
CA ILE A 254 2.58 -0.31 -12.24
C ILE A 254 3.22 -1.18 -11.14
N LEU A 255 2.51 -2.21 -10.68
CA LEU A 255 2.97 -3.15 -9.66
C LEU A 255 4.00 -4.16 -10.19
N ASP A 256 4.04 -4.43 -11.49
CA ASP A 256 4.96 -5.40 -12.10
C ASP A 256 6.43 -5.09 -11.77
N ASP A 257 6.73 -3.83 -11.51
CA ASP A 257 8.07 -3.38 -11.12
C ASP A 257 8.51 -3.99 -9.78
N LEU A 258 7.59 -4.39 -8.90
CA LEU A 258 7.90 -5.13 -7.66
C LEU A 258 8.41 -6.56 -7.92
N GLU A 259 8.10 -7.13 -9.09
CA GLU A 259 8.63 -8.45 -9.49
C GLU A 259 10.06 -8.36 -10.05
N ASN A 260 10.50 -7.16 -10.43
CA ASN A 260 11.83 -6.93 -11.02
C ASN A 260 12.82 -6.41 -9.98
N GLU A 261 13.79 -7.25 -9.59
CA GLU A 261 14.82 -6.94 -8.61
C GLU A 261 15.63 -5.67 -8.92
N ARG A 262 15.66 -5.22 -10.19
CA ARG A 262 16.44 -4.07 -10.66
C ARG A 262 15.58 -2.83 -10.93
N SER A 263 14.26 -2.91 -10.72
CA SER A 263 13.39 -1.77 -10.97
C SER A 263 13.74 -0.58 -10.08
N GLU A 264 13.40 0.62 -10.53
CA GLU A 264 13.55 1.83 -9.70
C GLU A 264 12.75 1.71 -8.41
N LEU A 265 11.54 1.14 -8.46
CA LEU A 265 10.70 0.89 -7.31
C LEU A 265 11.38 -0.01 -6.26
N VAL A 266 11.90 -1.17 -6.66
CA VAL A 266 12.59 -2.07 -5.72
C VAL A 266 13.84 -1.40 -5.17
N ASN A 267 14.61 -0.70 -6.02
CA ASN A 267 15.78 0.06 -5.58
C ASN A 267 15.45 1.11 -4.51
N LEU A 268 14.35 1.86 -4.64
CA LEU A 268 13.92 2.82 -3.61
C LEU A 268 13.64 2.12 -2.27
N LEU A 269 13.11 0.90 -2.30
CA LEU A 269 12.73 0.15 -1.11
C LEU A 269 13.90 -0.55 -0.43
N THR A 270 14.95 -0.92 -1.18
CA THR A 270 16.01 -1.84 -0.70
C THR A 270 17.42 -1.28 -0.74
N LYS A 271 17.72 -0.20 -1.48
CA LYS A 271 19.08 0.37 -1.47
C LYS A 271 19.28 1.26 -0.25
N ILE A 272 20.12 0.81 0.66
CA ILE A 272 20.65 1.65 1.75
C ILE A 272 21.74 2.54 1.12
N TYR A 273 21.50 3.85 1.11
CA TYR A 273 22.58 4.82 0.87
C TYR A 273 23.45 4.82 2.14
N GLY A 274 24.68 4.32 2.01
CA GLY A 274 25.70 4.35 3.06
C GLY A 274 26.29 5.74 3.23
#